data_AF-A0A958WW74-F1
#
_entry.id   AF-A0A958WW74-F1
#
_cell.length_a   1.000
_cell.length_b   1.000
_cell.length_c   1.000
_cell.angle_alpha   90.00
_cell.angle_beta   90.00
_cell.angle_gamma   90.00
#
_symmetry.space_group_name_H-M   'P 1'
#
loop_
_entity.id
_entity.type
_entity.pdbx_description
1 polymer ?
#
loop_
_entity_poly.entity_id
_entity_poly.type
_entity_poly.pdbx_seq_one_letter_code
_entity_poly.pdbx_strand_id
1 'polypeptide(L)'
;MNIRNMKLSLTVDLLNLPSSQSPLFSIRRAMNKFEGETGGFKGLFRKNKSAVAEGFESQTIAFRFEKCTLDLELITDKFSHQQIVQGFNFTEHQS
;
A
#
# COMPACT_ATOMS: atom_id res chain seq x y z
N MET A 1 10.40 15.21 1.67
CA MET A 1 9.19 14.39 1.49
C MET A 1 8.05 14.92 2.33
N ASN A 2 6.99 15.44 1.72
CA ASN A 2 5.76 15.80 2.43
C ASN A 2 4.90 14.56 2.79
N ILE A 3 5.39 13.76 3.74
CA ILE A 3 4.76 12.51 4.18
C ILE A 3 3.34 12.73 4.68
N ARG A 4 3.07 13.85 5.36
CA ARG A 4 1.74 14.17 5.89
C ARG A 4 0.70 14.26 4.77
N ASN A 5 1.00 15.02 3.72
CA ASN A 5 0.08 15.18 2.58
C ASN A 5 -0.08 13.87 1.80
N MET A 6 1.00 13.10 1.66
CA MET A 6 0.92 11.76 1.05
C MET A 6 0.01 10.82 1.84
N LYS A 7 0.17 10.74 3.17
CA LYS A 7 -0.69 9.94 4.05
C LYS A 7 -2.15 10.37 3.92
N LEU A 8 -2.44 11.67 3.96
CA LEU A 8 -3.80 12.20 3.81
C LEU A 8 -4.42 11.82 2.46
N SER A 9 -3.70 12.02 1.36
CA SER A 9 -4.20 11.65 0.03
C SER A 9 -4.44 10.16 -0.09
N LEU A 10 -3.57 9.32 0.45
CA LEU A 10 -3.73 7.87 0.44
C LEU A 10 -4.94 7.43 1.27
N THR A 11 -5.11 7.98 2.47
CA THR A 11 -6.27 7.67 3.31
C THR A 11 -7.57 8.03 2.59
N VAL A 12 -7.64 9.21 1.96
CA VAL A 12 -8.82 9.62 1.19
C VAL A 12 -9.07 8.70 0.00
N ASP A 13 -8.03 8.36 -0.78
CA ASP A 13 -8.16 7.48 -1.94
C ASP A 13 -8.55 6.03 -1.53
N LEU A 14 -8.08 5.56 -0.37
CA LEU A 14 -8.38 4.23 0.16
C LEU A 14 -9.76 4.12 0.82
N LEU A 15 -10.22 5.17 1.52
CA LEU A 15 -11.56 5.20 2.12
C LEU A 15 -12.66 5.21 1.05
N ASN A 16 -12.39 5.83 -0.10
CA ASN A 16 -13.32 5.91 -1.22
C ASN A 16 -13.13 4.76 -2.23
N LEU A 17 -12.37 3.73 -1.87
CA LEU A 17 -12.09 2.60 -2.75
C LEU A 17 -13.35 1.73 -2.92
N PRO A 18 -13.83 1.51 -4.16
CA PRO A 18 -14.89 0.54 -4.40
C PRO A 18 -14.44 -0.87 -3.98
N SER A 19 -15.35 -1.67 -3.43
CA SER A 19 -15.07 -3.04 -2.99
C SER A 19 -14.54 -3.98 -4.10
N SER A 20 -14.79 -3.63 -5.37
CA SER A 20 -14.31 -4.37 -6.54
C SER A 20 -12.91 -3.97 -7.02
N GLN A 21 -12.33 -2.89 -6.50
CA GLN A 21 -11.04 -2.37 -6.94
C GLN A 21 -9.91 -2.81 -6.03
N SER A 22 -8.79 -3.27 -6.60
CA SER A 22 -7.61 -3.63 -5.80
C SER A 22 -6.99 -2.39 -5.13
N PRO A 23 -6.77 -2.43 -3.80
CA PRO A 23 -6.06 -1.37 -3.09
C PRO A 23 -4.68 -1.06 -3.68
N LEU A 24 -4.02 -2.07 -4.28
CA LEU A 24 -2.67 -1.92 -4.81
C LEU A 24 -2.62 -0.94 -5.99
N PHE A 25 -3.64 -0.97 -6.84
CA PHE A 25 -3.74 -0.07 -7.99
C PHE A 25 -3.96 1.37 -7.53
N SER A 26 -4.86 1.56 -6.56
CA SER A 26 -5.20 2.89 -6.03
C SER A 26 -4.02 3.53 -5.30
N ILE A 27 -3.25 2.75 -4.54
CA ILE A 27 -2.02 3.24 -3.90
C ILE A 27 -0.98 3.66 -4.93
N ARG A 28 -0.74 2.85 -5.96
CA ARG A 28 0.21 3.22 -7.03
C ARG A 28 -0.20 4.52 -7.71
N ARG A 29 -1.49 4.68 -8.05
CA ARG A 29 -2.03 5.90 -8.65
C ARG A 29 -1.89 7.11 -7.74
N ALA A 30 -2.21 6.96 -6.46
CA ALA A 30 -2.10 8.03 -5.47
C ALA A 30 -0.64 8.47 -5.30
N MET A 31 0.29 7.52 -5.19
CA MET A 31 1.72 7.77 -5.03
C MET A 31 2.35 8.44 -6.25
N ASN A 32 1.90 8.13 -7.46
CA ASN A 32 2.37 8.80 -8.68
C ASN A 32 2.10 10.33 -8.66
N LYS A 33 1.08 10.80 -7.91
CA LYS A 33 0.85 12.25 -7.72
C LYS A 33 2.01 12.94 -6.98
N PHE A 34 2.83 12.16 -6.25
CA PHE A 34 3.94 12.61 -5.43
C PHE A 34 5.30 12.12 -5.97
N GLU A 35 5.42 11.92 -7.29
CA GLU A 35 6.66 11.44 -7.91
C GLU A 35 7.87 12.36 -7.60
N GLY A 36 7.69 13.69 -7.52
CA GLY A 36 8.77 14.60 -7.11
C GLY A 36 9.34 14.31 -5.71
N GLU A 37 8.49 13.80 -4.81
CA GLU A 37 8.82 13.53 -3.41
C GLU A 37 9.30 12.09 -3.18
N THR A 38 8.71 11.14 -3.90
CA THR A 38 8.94 9.70 -3.73
C THR A 38 9.99 9.16 -4.71
N GLY A 39 10.20 9.87 -5.83
CA GLY A 39 10.97 9.43 -6.99
C GLY A 39 10.28 8.33 -7.78
N GLY A 40 11.00 7.73 -8.73
CA GLY A 40 10.45 6.71 -9.61
C GLY A 40 10.02 5.44 -8.89
N PHE A 41 8.90 4.84 -9.29
CA PHE A 41 8.46 3.54 -8.79
C PHE A 41 9.45 2.44 -9.22
N LYS A 42 9.98 1.69 -8.24
CA LYS A 42 10.95 0.61 -8.46
C LYS A 42 10.35 -0.79 -8.43
N GLY A 43 9.16 -0.95 -7.85
CA GLY A 43 8.47 -2.23 -7.86
C GLY A 43 7.66 -2.50 -6.60
N LEU A 44 7.04 -3.67 -6.59
CA LEU A 44 6.20 -4.17 -5.51
C LEU A 44 6.72 -5.53 -5.07
N PHE A 45 6.84 -5.72 -3.76
CA PHE A 45 7.30 -7.00 -3.19
C PHE A 45 6.47 -7.36 -1.96
N ARG A 46 6.23 -8.65 -1.79
CA ARG A 46 5.60 -9.18 -0.59
C ARG A 46 6.67 -9.30 0.50
N LYS A 47 6.53 -8.55 1.60
CA LYS A 47 7.45 -8.59 2.74
C LYS A 47 7.17 -9.75 3.68
N ASN A 48 5.89 -9.95 4.01
CA ASN A 48 5.47 -11.03 4.88
C ASN A 48 4.13 -11.60 4.39
N LYS A 49 3.81 -12.79 4.91
CA LYS A 49 2.52 -13.45 4.73
C LYS A 49 2.31 -14.39 5.91
N SER A 50 1.17 -14.25 6.59
CA SER A 50 0.78 -15.13 7.69
C SER A 50 -0.68 -15.51 7.57
N ALA A 51 -1.03 -16.74 7.98
CA ALA A 51 -2.42 -17.12 8.15
C ALA A 51 -2.97 -16.44 9.41
N VAL A 52 -4.14 -15.82 9.31
CA VAL A 52 -4.82 -15.19 10.46
C VAL A 52 -5.93 -16.08 10.97
N ALA A 53 -6.70 -16.66 10.05
CA ALA A 53 -7.77 -17.62 10.31
C ALA A 53 -7.94 -18.52 9.08
N GLU A 54 -8.81 -19.53 9.18
CA GLU A 54 -9.21 -20.31 8.02
C GLU A 54 -9.83 -19.37 6.96
N GLY A 55 -9.34 -19.46 5.72
CA GLY A 55 -9.75 -18.56 4.65
C GLY A 55 -9.12 -17.17 4.65
N PHE A 56 -8.43 -16.73 5.70
CA PHE A 56 -7.87 -15.37 5.78
C PHE A 56 -6.35 -15.36 5.91
N GLU A 57 -5.69 -14.46 5.16
CA GLU A 57 -4.25 -14.22 5.25
C GLU A 57 -3.93 -12.74 5.47
N SER A 58 -3.03 -12.47 6.41
CA SER A 58 -2.39 -11.17 6.54
C SER A 58 -1.17 -11.11 5.62
N GLN A 59 -1.00 -9.97 4.96
CA GLN A 59 0.11 -9.71 4.05
C GLN A 59 0.56 -8.26 4.20
N THR A 60 1.88 -8.08 4.25
CA THR A 60 2.52 -6.78 4.07
C THR A 60 3.11 -6.73 2.67
N ILE A 61 2.64 -5.76 1.90
CA ILE A 61 3.10 -5.48 0.54
C ILE A 61 3.88 -4.17 0.55
N ALA A 62 5.14 -4.22 0.15
CA ALA A 62 6.01 -3.06 0.04
C ALA A 62 5.99 -2.49 -1.38
N PHE A 63 5.64 -1.21 -1.49
CA PHE A 63 5.80 -0.40 -2.69
C PHE A 63 7.10 0.38 -2.57
N ARG A 64 8.07 0.05 -3.40
CA ARG A 64 9.36 0.75 -3.39
C ARG A 64 9.39 1.83 -4.43
N PHE A 65 9.82 2.99 -3.98
CA PHE A 65 10.18 4.14 -4.79
C PHE A 65 11.66 4.44 -4.56
N GLU A 66 12.21 5.42 -5.28
CA GLU A 66 13.63 5.78 -5.13
C GLU A 66 13.92 6.29 -3.72
N LYS A 67 13.06 7.17 -3.20
CA LYS A 67 13.29 7.92 -1.98
C LYS A 67 12.57 7.33 -0.76
N CYS A 68 11.63 6.40 -0.98
CA CYS A 68 10.90 5.76 0.12
C CYS A 68 10.35 4.39 -0.22
N THR A 69 9.94 3.67 0.81
CA THR A 69 9.10 2.48 0.73
C THR A 69 7.79 2.74 1.47
N LEU A 70 6.67 2.37 0.86
CA LEU A 70 5.36 2.33 1.48
C LEU A 70 5.00 0.89 1.76
N ASP A 71 4.90 0.53 3.03
CA ASP A 71 4.44 -0.77 3.49
C ASP A 71 2.94 -0.72 3.68
N LEU A 72 2.22 -1.61 3.01
CA LEU A 72 0.77 -1.75 3.07
C LEU A 72 0.43 -3.06 3.76
N GLU A 73 -0.34 -2.97 4.84
CA GLU A 73 -0.87 -4.12 5.57
C GLU A 73 -2.27 -4.44 5.06
N LEU A 74 -2.46 -5.69 4.64
CA LEU A 74 -3.68 -6.20 4.05
C LEU A 74 -4.13 -7.47 4.77
N ILE A 75 -5.43 -7.62 4.97
CA ILE A 75 -6.06 -8.93 5.15
C ILE A 75 -6.71 -9.32 3.84
N THR A 76 -6.38 -10.50 3.34
CA THR A 76 -6.98 -11.08 2.13
C THR A 76 -7.83 -12.27 2.52
N ASP A 77 -9.07 -12.27 2.07
CA ASP A 77 -9.89 -13.47 2.01
C ASP A 77 -9.44 -14.31 0.81
N LYS A 78 -9.01 -15.53 1.07
CA LYS A 78 -8.48 -16.47 0.07
C LYS A 78 -9.55 -16.98 -0.88
N PHE A 79 -10.81 -17.00 -0.46
CA PHE A 79 -11.93 -17.52 -1.24
C PHE A 79 -12.52 -16.45 -2.15
N SER A 80 -12.78 -15.27 -1.60
CA SER A 80 -13.35 -14.14 -2.36
C SER A 80 -12.29 -13.27 -3.06
N HIS A 81 -11.01 -13.46 -2.72
CA HIS A 81 -9.90 -12.58 -3.10
C HIS A 81 -10.07 -11.11 -2.67
N GLN A 82 -11.02 -10.84 -1.76
CA GLN A 82 -11.25 -9.51 -1.24
C GLN A 82 -10.08 -9.09 -0.35
N GLN A 83 -9.59 -7.87 -0.55
CA GLN A 83 -8.47 -7.29 0.18
C GLN A 83 -8.95 -6.14 1.05
N ILE A 84 -8.69 -6.22 2.35
CA ILE A 84 -9.03 -5.21 3.34
C ILE A 84 -7.72 -4.56 3.79
N VAL A 85 -7.63 -3.23 3.65
CA VAL A 85 -6.48 -2.47 4.15
C VAL A 85 -6.59 -2.33 5.66
N GLN A 86 -5.57 -2.78 6.38
CA GLN A 86 -5.46 -2.61 7.84
C GLN A 86 -4.69 -1.35 8.20
N GLY A 87 -3.68 -1.02 7.41
CA GLY A 87 -2.82 0.13 7.69
C GLY A 87 -1.75 0.27 6.63
N PHE A 88 -1.01 1.37 6.73
CA PHE A 88 0.17 1.58 5.90
C PHE A 88 1.18 2.47 6.61
N ASN A 89 2.46 2.28 6.28
CA ASN A 89 3.54 3.08 6.84
C ASN A 89 4.58 3.44 5.78
N PHE A 90 5.22 4.59 5.97
CA PHE A 90 6.31 5.05 5.11
C PHE A 90 7.66 4.84 5.80
N THR A 91 8.64 4.41 5.02
CA THR A 91 10.05 4.39 5.40
C THR A 91 10.85 5.19 4.39
N GLU A 92 11.51 6.25 4.83
CA GLU A 92 12.41 7.04 3.98
C GLU A 92 13.71 6.27 3.73
N HIS A 93 14.22 6.35 2.50
CA HIS A 93 15.58 5.91 2.21
C HIS A 93 16.50 7.09 2.50
N GLN A 94 17.42 6.93 3.45
CA GLN A 94 18.47 7.93 3.65
C GLN A 94 19.34 7.94 2.39
N SER A 95 19.46 9.13 1.78
CA SER A 95 20.40 9.42 0.69
C SER A 95 21.74 9.83 1.28
#